data_AF-A0A848XWS4-F1
#
_entry.id   AF-A0A848XWS4-F1
#
_cell.length_a   1.000
_cell.length_b   1.000
_cell.length_c   1.000
_cell.angle_alpha   90.00
_cell.angle_beta   90.00
_cell.angle_gamma   90.00
#
_symmetry.space_group_name_H-M   'P 1'
#
loop_
_entity.id
_entity.type
_entity.pdbx_description
1 polymer ?
#
loop_
_entity_poly.entity_id
_entity_poly.type
_entity_poly.pdbx_seq_one_letter_code
_entity_poly.pdbx_strand_id
1 'polypeptide(L)'
;MRCTLLVLVFLLAAGCSGTAEDAPSSENAPIVEGPPPGNPPMGGPVEVAPGLPLDELLDSRVDGATLQARLNAPRRMETEPVANRHVAGQVDTLRTYVYDGIRLQFYTITGGGALLQEVTVTGEGYTTAEGLGVGSTRDEIEATYPHSLGAEGSTITYERDDEEPTPTVLRVTYDGDRASSLTWLLYVD
;
A
#
# COMPACT_ATOMS: atom_id res chain seq x y z
N MET A 1 5.98 -51.13 19.82
CA MET A 1 4.67 -50.45 20.01
C MET A 1 4.26 -49.89 18.66
N ARG A 2 3.23 -50.46 18.05
CA ARG A 2 2.69 -50.09 16.74
C ARG A 2 1.49 -49.15 16.96
N CYS A 3 1.45 -47.99 16.32
CA CYS A 3 0.24 -47.19 16.16
C CYS A 3 0.08 -46.92 14.67
N THR A 4 -0.72 -47.77 14.03
CA THR A 4 -1.11 -47.68 12.64
C THR A 4 -2.37 -46.81 12.58
N LEU A 5 -2.28 -45.62 11.97
CA LEU A 5 -3.44 -44.79 11.68
C LEU A 5 -4.00 -45.17 10.31
N LEU A 6 -5.26 -45.59 10.30
CA LEU A 6 -6.01 -46.07 9.15
C LEU A 6 -6.80 -44.89 8.56
N VAL A 7 -6.48 -44.45 7.33
CA VAL A 7 -7.27 -43.46 6.61
C VAL A 7 -8.15 -44.18 5.59
N LEU A 8 -9.45 -44.01 5.76
CA LEU A 8 -10.52 -44.61 4.98
C LEU A 8 -10.79 -43.74 3.74
N VAL A 9 -10.55 -44.27 2.54
CA VAL A 9 -10.87 -43.62 1.26
C VAL A 9 -12.19 -44.18 0.75
N PHE A 10 -13.22 -43.34 0.69
CA PHE A 10 -14.48 -43.65 0.03
C PHE A 10 -14.40 -43.23 -1.45
N LEU A 11 -14.27 -44.21 -2.34
CA LEU A 11 -14.52 -44.06 -3.77
C LEU A 11 -15.84 -44.76 -4.10
N LEU A 12 -16.87 -44.00 -4.45
CA LEU A 12 -18.10 -44.53 -5.02
C LEU A 12 -18.16 -44.18 -6.50
N ALA A 13 -18.11 -45.22 -7.32
CA ALA A 13 -18.41 -45.20 -8.73
C ALA A 13 -19.93 -45.29 -8.93
N ALA A 14 -20.45 -44.58 -9.93
CA ALA A 14 -21.66 -44.98 -10.64
C ALA A 14 -21.66 -44.28 -12.01
N GLY A 15 -21.42 -45.05 -13.06
CA GLY A 15 -21.80 -44.68 -14.42
C GLY A 15 -23.25 -45.09 -14.69
N CYS A 16 -23.90 -44.38 -15.60
CA CYS A 16 -25.05 -44.86 -16.38
C CYS A 16 -25.04 -44.18 -17.75
N SER A 17 -24.87 -45.00 -18.80
CA SER A 17 -25.24 -44.67 -20.18
C SER A 17 -26.77 -44.75 -20.32
N GLY A 18 -27.37 -43.89 -21.16
CA GLY A 18 -28.81 -43.94 -21.43
C GLY A 18 -29.24 -43.11 -22.62
N THR A 19 -29.31 -43.79 -23.76
CA THR A 19 -30.28 -43.71 -24.88
C THR A 19 -30.83 -42.34 -25.32
N ALA A 20 -30.48 -41.99 -26.56
CA ALA A 20 -31.17 -41.00 -27.37
C ALA A 20 -32.55 -41.56 -27.79
N GLU A 21 -33.61 -40.83 -27.47
CA GLU A 21 -34.96 -41.07 -27.93
C GLU A 21 -35.46 -39.82 -28.66
N ASP A 22 -35.87 -40.05 -29.90
CA ASP A 22 -36.26 -39.06 -30.90
C ASP A 22 -37.77 -38.75 -30.80
N ALA A 23 -38.14 -37.60 -31.37
CA ALA A 23 -39.48 -37.04 -31.63
C ALA A 23 -40.11 -36.09 -30.57
N PRO A 24 -41.02 -35.19 -30.97
CA PRO A 24 -41.14 -34.47 -32.24
C PRO A 24 -41.12 -32.93 -32.07
N SER A 25 -40.86 -32.25 -33.18
CA SER A 25 -40.94 -30.81 -33.38
C SER A 25 -42.25 -30.23 -32.84
N SER A 26 -42.14 -29.33 -31.86
CA SER A 26 -43.24 -28.45 -31.44
C SER A 26 -42.87 -27.02 -31.83
N GLU A 27 -43.57 -26.57 -32.86
CA GLU A 27 -43.70 -25.21 -33.34
C GLU A 27 -43.88 -24.22 -32.18
N ASN A 28 -42.88 -23.36 -31.94
CA ASN A 28 -42.99 -22.24 -31.01
C ASN A 28 -42.46 -20.98 -31.69
N ALA A 29 -43.25 -19.91 -31.53
CA ALA A 29 -43.17 -18.61 -32.17
C ALA A 29 -41.77 -17.94 -32.11
N PRO A 30 -41.47 -16.98 -33.01
CA PRO A 30 -40.21 -16.23 -32.94
C PRO A 30 -40.11 -15.46 -31.61
N ILE A 31 -39.21 -15.91 -30.74
CA ILE A 31 -38.73 -15.14 -29.60
C ILE A 31 -37.92 -13.98 -30.17
N VAL A 32 -38.41 -12.77 -30.01
CA VAL A 32 -37.59 -11.57 -30.18
C VAL A 32 -36.57 -11.59 -29.04
N GLU A 33 -35.37 -12.10 -29.31
CA GLU A 33 -34.22 -11.94 -28.42
C GLU A 33 -33.93 -10.44 -28.31
N GLY A 34 -34.45 -9.81 -27.25
CA GLY A 34 -33.91 -8.53 -26.80
C GLY A 34 -32.42 -8.69 -26.55
N PRO A 35 -31.60 -7.65 -26.77
CA PRO A 35 -30.17 -7.73 -26.51
C PRO A 35 -29.95 -8.26 -25.09
N PRO A 36 -28.98 -9.18 -24.89
CA PRO A 36 -28.72 -9.74 -23.57
C PRO A 36 -28.54 -8.60 -22.58
N PRO A 37 -29.09 -8.69 -21.35
CA PRO A 37 -28.81 -7.70 -20.33
C PRO A 37 -27.29 -7.63 -20.17
N GLY A 38 -26.71 -6.51 -20.62
CA GLY A 38 -25.30 -6.25 -20.43
C GLY A 38 -25.06 -6.25 -18.93
N ASN A 39 -24.33 -7.24 -18.43
CA ASN A 39 -23.84 -7.18 -17.08
C ASN A 39 -23.11 -5.85 -16.93
N PRO A 40 -23.46 -4.99 -15.94
CA PRO A 40 -22.70 -3.79 -15.70
C PRO A 40 -21.24 -4.21 -15.48
N PRO A 41 -20.26 -3.45 -15.99
CA PRO A 41 -18.87 -3.76 -15.74
C PRO A 41 -18.69 -3.85 -14.23
N MET A 42 -18.28 -5.03 -13.74
CA MET A 42 -17.82 -5.16 -12.37
C MET A 42 -16.57 -4.31 -12.27
N GLY A 43 -16.75 -3.04 -11.88
CA GLY A 43 -15.65 -2.17 -11.49
C GLY A 43 -14.87 -2.91 -10.42
N GLY A 44 -13.59 -3.17 -10.68
CA GLY A 44 -12.69 -3.69 -9.66
C GLY A 44 -12.70 -2.77 -8.42
N PRO A 45 -12.13 -3.23 -7.29
CA PRO A 45 -11.99 -2.37 -6.12
C PRO A 45 -11.34 -1.05 -6.54
N VAL A 46 -12.04 0.07 -6.25
CA VAL A 46 -11.53 1.41 -6.54
C VAL A 46 -10.29 1.62 -5.68
N GLU A 47 -9.16 1.86 -6.31
CA GLU A 47 -7.92 2.21 -5.63
C GLU A 47 -8.07 3.57 -4.94
N VAL A 48 -7.74 3.62 -3.66
CA VAL A 48 -7.84 4.83 -2.84
C VAL A 48 -6.44 5.38 -2.66
N ALA A 49 -6.10 6.36 -3.50
CA ALA A 49 -4.81 7.04 -3.51
C ALA A 49 -4.86 8.37 -2.73
N PRO A 50 -3.72 8.87 -2.23
CA PRO A 50 -3.62 10.15 -1.50
C PRO A 50 -4.12 11.37 -2.27
N GLY A 51 -4.15 11.31 -3.61
CA GLY A 51 -4.50 12.45 -4.47
C GLY A 51 -3.34 13.43 -4.68
N LEU A 52 -2.20 13.21 -4.03
CA LEU A 52 -0.93 13.90 -4.24
C LEU A 52 0.11 12.93 -4.78
N PRO A 53 0.99 13.35 -5.70
CA PRO A 53 2.08 12.52 -6.16
C PRO A 53 3.17 12.42 -5.07
N LEU A 54 4.02 11.38 -5.15
CA LEU A 54 4.99 11.07 -4.10
C LEU A 54 6.07 12.16 -3.96
N ASP A 55 6.51 12.77 -5.06
CA ASP A 55 7.46 13.89 -5.04
C ASP A 55 6.91 15.08 -4.25
N GLU A 56 5.62 15.38 -4.39
CA GLU A 56 4.99 16.46 -3.63
C GLU A 56 4.85 16.11 -2.13
N LEU A 57 4.56 14.85 -1.80
CA LEU A 57 4.52 14.38 -0.41
C LEU A 57 5.89 14.45 0.27
N LEU A 58 6.98 14.34 -0.50
CA LEU A 58 8.35 14.39 -0.01
C LEU A 58 8.96 15.80 -0.09
N ASP A 59 8.23 16.80 -0.59
CA ASP A 59 8.73 18.18 -0.69
C ASP A 59 8.68 18.87 0.69
N SER A 60 9.86 19.02 1.30
CA SER A 60 10.06 19.66 2.61
C SER A 60 9.57 21.12 2.67
N ARG A 61 9.37 21.76 1.51
CA ARG A 61 8.92 23.17 1.42
C ARG A 61 7.41 23.31 1.61
N VAL A 62 6.64 22.23 1.50
CA VAL A 62 5.19 22.25 1.70
C VAL A 62 4.89 21.93 3.16
N ASP A 63 4.20 22.83 3.86
CA ASP A 63 3.85 22.59 5.25
C ASP A 63 2.85 21.43 5.40
N GLY A 64 2.97 20.68 6.49
CA GLY A 64 2.17 19.47 6.70
C GLY A 64 0.67 19.71 6.79
N ALA A 65 0.24 20.89 7.27
CA ALA A 65 -1.19 21.22 7.32
C ALA A 65 -1.75 21.46 5.89
N THR A 66 -1.00 22.13 5.03
CA THR A 66 -1.33 22.30 3.60
C THR A 66 -1.37 20.96 2.87
N LEU A 67 -0.40 20.06 3.10
CA LEU A 67 -0.43 18.70 2.54
C LEU A 67 -1.70 17.98 2.99
N GLN A 68 -1.95 17.93 4.30
CA GLN A 68 -3.10 17.23 4.89
C GLN A 68 -4.44 17.74 4.35
N ALA A 69 -4.59 19.04 4.09
CA ALA A 69 -5.81 19.64 3.55
C ALA A 69 -6.08 19.25 2.08
N ARG A 70 -5.06 18.81 1.34
CA ARG A 70 -5.16 18.43 -0.08
C ARG A 70 -5.28 16.93 -0.30
N LEU A 71 -5.12 16.13 0.76
CA LEU A 71 -5.26 14.69 0.69
C LEU A 71 -6.72 14.28 0.40
N ASN A 72 -6.88 13.26 -0.43
CA ASN A 72 -8.12 12.52 -0.54
C ASN A 72 -8.43 11.77 0.77
N ALA A 73 -9.69 11.36 0.93
CA ALA A 73 -10.09 10.52 2.06
C ALA A 73 -9.28 9.19 2.07
N PRO A 74 -8.63 8.83 3.19
CA PRO A 74 -7.91 7.56 3.29
C PRO A 74 -8.88 6.39 3.42
N ARG A 75 -8.41 5.17 3.17
CA ARG A 75 -9.15 3.94 3.52
C ARG A 75 -9.40 3.85 5.01
N ARG A 76 -8.40 4.27 5.79
CA ARG A 76 -8.42 4.23 7.25
C ARG A 76 -7.57 5.34 7.81
N MET A 77 -8.04 5.95 8.89
CA MET A 77 -7.30 6.92 9.67
C MET A 77 -7.22 6.44 11.12
N GLU A 78 -6.01 6.44 11.67
CA GLU A 78 -5.76 6.17 13.08
C GLU A 78 -5.34 7.47 13.78
N THR A 79 -5.59 7.56 15.07
CA THR A 79 -5.25 8.73 15.88
C THR A 79 -4.77 8.26 17.24
N GLU A 80 -3.58 8.71 17.62
CA GLU A 80 -2.93 8.36 18.88
C GLU A 80 -2.48 9.63 19.62
N PRO A 81 -2.84 9.78 20.91
CA PRO A 81 -2.30 10.86 21.73
C PRO A 81 -0.82 10.58 22.06
N VAL A 82 0.04 11.59 21.88
CA VAL A 82 1.48 11.47 22.17
C VAL A 82 1.89 12.59 23.12
N ALA A 83 2.58 12.26 24.21
CA ALA A 83 3.11 13.29 25.10
C ALA A 83 4.20 14.10 24.37
N ASN A 84 4.07 15.43 24.37
CA ASN A 84 5.09 16.29 23.78
C ASN A 84 6.37 16.23 24.62
N ARG A 85 7.51 15.94 24.00
CA ARG A 85 8.79 15.79 24.71
C ARG A 85 9.46 17.11 25.12
N HIS A 86 9.04 18.24 24.55
CA HIS A 86 9.61 19.56 24.80
C HIS A 86 8.75 20.42 25.74
N VAL A 87 7.44 20.17 25.81
CA VAL A 87 6.49 20.95 26.61
C VAL A 87 5.80 20.03 27.61
N ALA A 88 6.22 20.12 28.86
CA ALA A 88 5.67 19.30 29.94
C ALA A 88 4.16 19.48 30.08
N GLY A 89 3.43 18.36 30.10
CA GLY A 89 1.97 18.34 30.24
C GLY A 89 1.19 18.61 28.95
N GLN A 90 1.86 18.93 27.84
CA GLN A 90 1.23 18.99 26.54
C GLN A 90 1.10 17.59 25.93
N VAL A 91 -0.08 17.30 25.39
CA VAL A 91 -0.38 16.08 24.64
C VAL A 91 -0.67 16.48 23.20
N ASP A 92 0.17 16.03 22.28
CA ASP A 92 0.03 16.17 20.85
C ASP A 92 -0.68 14.95 20.25
N THR A 93 -0.80 14.89 18.94
CA THR A 93 -1.54 13.84 18.26
C THR A 93 -0.78 13.31 17.05
N LEU A 94 -0.59 12.00 16.99
CA LEU A 94 -0.13 11.29 15.80
C LEU A 94 -1.35 10.84 14.99
N ARG A 95 -1.37 11.15 13.69
CA ARG A 95 -2.41 10.72 12.76
C ARG A 95 -1.80 9.90 11.65
N THR A 96 -2.27 8.67 11.50
CA THR A 96 -1.81 7.76 10.45
C THR A 96 -2.90 7.61 9.39
N TYR A 97 -2.59 7.99 8.16
CA TYR A 97 -3.46 7.89 7.00
C TYR A 97 -3.03 6.69 6.17
N VAL A 98 -3.96 5.76 5.92
CA VAL A 98 -3.68 4.54 5.17
C VAL A 98 -4.43 4.56 3.84
N TYR A 99 -3.69 4.46 2.76
CA TYR A 99 -4.15 4.36 1.38
C TYR A 99 -3.75 2.99 0.81
N ASP A 100 -4.11 2.71 -0.43
CA ASP A 100 -3.56 1.55 -1.13
C ASP A 100 -2.08 1.76 -1.39
N GLY A 101 -1.23 0.90 -0.83
CA GLY A 101 0.20 0.90 -1.12
C GLY A 101 1.01 2.07 -0.54
N ILE A 102 0.39 2.98 0.21
CA ILE A 102 1.08 4.09 0.86
C ILE A 102 0.44 4.43 2.22
N ARG A 103 1.29 4.76 3.19
CA ARG A 103 0.92 5.21 4.53
C ARG A 103 1.63 6.52 4.83
N LEU A 104 0.87 7.49 5.35
CA LEU A 104 1.39 8.80 5.75
C LEU A 104 1.19 8.97 7.26
N GLN A 105 2.18 9.51 7.96
CA GLN A 105 2.08 9.79 9.39
C GLN A 105 2.36 11.26 9.69
N PHE A 106 1.34 11.93 10.23
CA PHE A 106 1.40 13.33 10.63
C PHE A 106 1.48 13.47 12.14
N TYR A 107 2.41 14.27 12.62
CA TYR A 107 2.45 14.75 14.00
C TYR A 107 1.78 16.12 14.09
N THR A 108 0.67 16.19 14.80
CA THR A 108 -0.10 17.41 15.01
C THR A 108 0.19 17.95 16.40
N ILE A 109 0.73 19.17 16.44
CA ILE A 109 1.04 19.88 17.67
C ILE A 109 -0.26 20.49 18.23
N THR A 110 -0.55 20.28 19.50
CA THR A 110 -1.74 20.85 20.14
C THR A 110 -1.68 22.37 20.13
N GLY A 111 -2.71 23.00 19.54
CA GLY A 111 -2.74 24.45 19.34
C GLY A 111 -1.78 24.97 18.26
N GLY A 112 -1.10 24.08 17.54
CA GLY A 112 -0.13 24.39 16.48
C GLY A 112 -0.47 23.73 15.14
N GLY A 113 0.55 23.58 14.29
CA GLY A 113 0.44 22.98 12.96
C GLY A 113 0.60 21.45 12.96
N ALA A 114 0.61 20.89 11.75
CA ALA A 114 0.92 19.48 11.50
C ALA A 114 2.24 19.35 10.72
N LEU A 115 3.00 18.30 11.03
CA LEU A 115 4.25 17.95 10.37
C LEU A 115 4.11 16.53 9.80
N LEU A 116 4.44 16.34 8.53
CA LEU A 116 4.56 15.00 7.95
C LEU A 116 5.90 14.42 8.42
N GLN A 117 5.87 13.34 9.18
CA GLN A 117 7.08 12.73 9.76
C GLN A 117 7.53 11.50 9.00
N GLU A 118 6.58 10.70 8.52
CA GLU A 118 6.86 9.44 7.82
C GLU A 118 5.97 9.26 6.59
N VAL A 119 6.60 8.81 5.50
CA VAL A 119 5.93 8.30 4.30
C VAL A 119 6.43 6.89 4.05
N THR A 120 5.54 5.90 4.10
CA THR A 120 5.85 4.50 3.78
C THR A 120 5.14 4.07 2.51
N VAL A 121 5.88 3.58 1.53
CA VAL A 121 5.38 3.07 0.26
C VAL A 121 5.65 1.56 0.18
N THR A 122 4.59 0.79 -0.06
CA THR A 122 4.60 -0.68 -0.25
C THR A 122 3.88 -1.13 -1.51
N GLY A 123 3.13 -0.23 -2.17
CA GLY A 123 2.46 -0.52 -3.43
C GLY A 123 3.30 -0.12 -4.63
N GLU A 124 3.15 -0.89 -5.71
CA GLU A 124 3.63 -0.51 -7.03
C GLU A 124 2.81 0.69 -7.55
N GLY A 125 3.45 1.63 -8.24
CA GLY A 125 2.79 2.80 -8.84
C GLY A 125 3.10 4.15 -8.17
N TYR A 126 3.71 4.14 -6.98
CA TYR A 126 4.25 5.35 -6.35
C TYR A 126 5.75 5.46 -6.64
N THR A 127 6.15 6.51 -7.34
CA THR A 127 7.55 6.76 -7.69
C THR A 127 7.95 8.20 -7.39
N THR A 128 9.18 8.41 -6.93
CA THR A 128 9.77 9.75 -6.84
C THR A 128 10.03 10.33 -8.24
N ALA A 129 10.44 11.60 -8.30
CA ALA A 129 10.82 12.25 -9.56
C ALA A 129 12.03 11.56 -10.23
N GLU A 130 12.91 10.95 -9.45
CA GLU A 130 14.05 10.15 -9.89
C GLU A 130 13.66 8.72 -10.30
N GLY A 131 12.38 8.35 -10.15
CA GLY A 131 11.85 7.04 -10.51
C GLY A 131 11.99 5.97 -9.43
N LEU A 132 12.33 6.35 -8.19
CA LEU A 132 12.47 5.39 -7.09
C LEU A 132 11.10 4.97 -6.55
N GLY A 133 10.89 3.68 -6.35
CA GLY A 133 9.65 3.11 -5.81
C GLY A 133 9.79 1.63 -5.49
N VAL A 134 8.68 0.97 -5.16
CA VAL A 134 8.68 -0.49 -5.01
C VAL A 134 9.14 -1.13 -6.32
N GLY A 135 10.07 -2.08 -6.22
CA GLY A 135 10.72 -2.72 -7.36
C GLY A 135 12.05 -2.09 -7.78
N SER A 136 12.46 -0.95 -7.21
CA SER A 136 13.80 -0.39 -7.49
C SER A 136 14.91 -1.34 -7.03
N THR A 137 15.99 -1.42 -7.79
CA THR A 137 17.20 -2.17 -7.38
C THR A 137 17.99 -1.39 -6.33
N ARG A 138 18.91 -2.08 -5.65
CA ARG A 138 19.86 -1.41 -4.78
C ARG A 138 20.68 -0.33 -5.50
N ASP A 139 21.18 -0.65 -6.70
CA ASP A 139 21.98 0.29 -7.50
C ASP A 139 21.21 1.56 -7.86
N GLU A 140 19.91 1.44 -8.15
CA GLU A 140 19.03 2.59 -8.43
C GLU A 140 18.84 3.47 -7.17
N ILE A 141 18.64 2.85 -6.01
CA ILE A 141 18.53 3.57 -4.73
C ILE A 141 19.84 4.28 -4.41
N GLU A 142 20.97 3.59 -4.52
CA GLU A 142 22.30 4.13 -4.19
C GLU A 142 22.78 5.22 -5.15
N ALA A 143 22.25 5.25 -6.38
CA ALA A 143 22.48 6.36 -7.30
C ALA A 143 21.86 7.69 -6.80
N THR A 144 20.82 7.64 -5.97
CA THR A 144 20.13 8.82 -5.41
C THR A 144 20.48 9.06 -3.94
N TYR A 145 20.70 7.98 -3.19
CA TYR A 145 21.06 7.96 -1.77
C TYR A 145 22.40 7.22 -1.59
N PRO A 146 23.53 7.89 -1.90
CA PRO A 146 24.83 7.22 -1.96
C PRO A 146 25.39 6.80 -0.59
N HIS A 147 24.81 7.28 0.52
CA HIS A 147 25.31 7.03 1.87
C HIS A 147 24.42 6.04 2.62
N SER A 148 24.88 4.79 2.75
CA SER A 148 24.27 3.83 3.67
C SER A 148 24.74 4.07 5.10
N LEU A 149 23.80 4.16 6.03
CA LEU A 149 24.03 4.26 7.47
C LEU A 149 24.14 2.89 8.16
N GLY A 150 23.75 1.81 7.46
CA GLY A 150 23.79 0.45 7.97
C GLY A 150 22.61 -0.40 7.54
N ALA A 151 22.71 -1.70 7.85
CA ALA A 151 21.71 -2.70 7.53
C ALA A 151 21.25 -3.47 8.77
N GLU A 152 19.96 -3.76 8.84
CA GLU A 152 19.33 -4.61 9.84
C GLU A 152 18.41 -5.62 9.14
N GLY A 153 18.82 -6.90 9.13
CA GLY A 153 18.10 -7.93 8.38
C GLY A 153 18.05 -7.61 6.88
N SER A 154 16.85 -7.51 6.32
CA SER A 154 16.62 -7.13 4.91
C SER A 154 16.41 -5.63 4.69
N THR A 155 16.53 -4.81 5.75
CA THR A 155 16.35 -3.36 5.67
C THR A 155 17.69 -2.65 5.68
N ILE A 156 17.88 -1.70 4.76
CA ILE A 156 19.03 -0.80 4.73
C ILE A 156 18.54 0.62 4.97
N THR A 157 19.28 1.35 5.80
CA THR A 157 19.04 2.77 6.03
C THR A 157 20.04 3.58 5.23
N TYR A 158 19.54 4.59 4.54
CA TYR A 158 20.29 5.53 3.74
C TYR A 158 20.02 6.96 4.20
N GLU A 159 21.00 7.82 4.01
CA GLU A 159 20.90 9.26 4.24
C GLU A 159 21.03 9.97 2.89
N ARG A 160 20.25 11.03 2.68
CA ARG A 160 20.43 11.92 1.53
C ARG A 160 21.55 12.90 1.87
N ASP A 161 22.44 13.11 0.89
CA ASP A 161 23.56 14.03 1.01
C ASP A 161 23.07 15.43 0.63
N ASP A 162 22.46 16.12 1.59
CA ASP A 162 22.02 17.50 1.42
C ASP A 162 22.37 18.35 2.65
N GLU A 163 22.80 19.59 2.39
CA GLU A 163 23.09 20.63 3.38
C GLU A 163 21.83 21.09 4.14
N GLU A 164 20.75 20.32 4.12
CA GLU A 164 19.53 20.58 4.85
C GLU A 164 19.76 20.35 6.36
N PRO A 165 19.18 21.22 7.23
CA PRO A 165 19.39 21.12 8.66
C PRO A 165 18.75 19.87 9.31
N THR A 166 17.98 19.08 8.56
CA THR A 166 17.39 17.82 9.03
C THR A 166 17.48 16.80 7.89
N PRO A 167 18.36 15.80 7.98
CA PRO A 167 18.55 14.86 6.89
C PRO A 167 17.29 14.01 6.70
N THR A 168 16.86 13.88 5.44
CA THR A 168 15.83 12.90 5.09
C THR A 168 16.47 11.51 5.09
N VAL A 169 16.05 10.67 6.03
CA VAL A 169 16.50 9.28 6.11
C VAL A 169 15.56 8.39 5.30
N LEU A 170 16.11 7.59 4.40
CA LEU A 170 15.38 6.58 3.63
C LEU A 170 15.69 5.18 4.18
N ARG A 171 14.67 4.47 4.65
CA ARG A 171 14.76 3.04 4.96
C ARG A 171 14.17 2.23 3.82
N VAL A 172 14.94 1.30 3.28
CA VAL A 172 14.49 0.40 2.21
C VAL A 172 14.54 -1.03 2.71
N THR A 173 13.41 -1.72 2.68
CA THR A 173 13.35 -3.17 2.87
C THR A 173 13.44 -3.84 1.50
N TYR A 174 14.32 -4.83 1.36
CA TYR A 174 14.53 -5.57 0.13
C TYR A 174 13.91 -6.97 0.21
N ASP A 175 13.31 -7.42 -0.90
CA ASP A 175 13.06 -8.82 -1.20
C ASP A 175 13.97 -9.25 -2.35
N GLY A 176 15.01 -10.03 -2.04
CA GLY A 176 16.14 -10.26 -2.95
C GLY A 176 16.89 -8.95 -3.25
N ASP A 177 16.91 -8.55 -4.52
CA ASP A 177 17.57 -7.33 -5.03
C ASP A 177 16.56 -6.21 -5.33
N ARG A 178 15.30 -6.35 -4.90
CA ARG A 178 14.24 -5.40 -5.25
C ARG A 178 13.65 -4.81 -3.97
N ALA A 179 13.47 -3.49 -3.96
CA ALA A 179 12.81 -2.81 -2.85
C ALA A 179 11.36 -3.29 -2.75
N SER A 180 10.98 -3.83 -1.58
CA SER A 180 9.60 -4.22 -1.26
C SER A 180 8.88 -3.17 -0.41
N SER A 181 9.64 -2.28 0.24
CA SER A 181 9.11 -1.12 0.96
C SER A 181 10.14 0.00 0.99
N LEU A 182 9.67 1.24 0.87
CA LEU A 182 10.47 2.46 1.04
C LEU A 182 9.81 3.33 2.11
N THR A 183 10.58 3.75 3.10
CA THR A 183 10.11 4.62 4.19
C THR A 183 11.00 5.84 4.30
N TRP A 184 10.45 7.00 3.98
CA TRP A 184 11.10 8.30 4.21
C TRP A 184 10.74 8.81 5.59
N LEU A 185 11.76 9.16 6.36
CA LEU A 185 11.67 9.85 7.64
C LEU A 185 12.07 11.30 7.42
N LEU A 186 11.08 12.19 7.42
CA LEU A 186 11.24 13.60 7.02
C LEU A 186 11.48 14.52 8.21
N TYR A 187 11.04 14.11 9.39
CA TYR A 187 11.27 14.83 10.63
C TYR A 187 11.80 13.87 11.68
N VAL A 188 13.07 14.05 12.02
CA VAL A 188 13.74 13.37 13.13
C VAL A 188 14.18 14.47 14.08
N ASP A 189 13.65 14.46 15.29
CA ASP A 189 13.97 15.42 16.35
C ASP A 189 14.79 14.77 17.46
#